data_AF-A0A4Y2BCC7-F1
#
_entry.id   AF-A0A4Y2BCC7-F1
#
_cell.length_a   1.000
_cell.length_b   1.000
_cell.length_c   1.000
_cell.angle_alpha   90.00
_cell.angle_beta   90.00
_cell.angle_gamma   90.00
#
_symmetry.space_group_name_H-M   'P 1'
#
loop_
_entity.id
_entity.type
_entity.pdbx_description
1 polymer ?
#
loop_
_entity_poly.entity_id
_entity_poly.type
_entity_poly.pdbx_seq_one_letter_code
_entity_poly.pdbx_strand_id
1 'polypeptide(L)'
;MNGMKYLWTSCSLLPKPKSGSPSRSFDDVKRIQEAFRRSPRKSILSAAQHFQIPRSIVYDVVHKKTRHFAYKLQLLHELKPDGKLRRRTLAEKMLQKMEDGENFPQRVVFSDEATFHVSGFVNQHNTRI
;
A
#
# COMPACT_ATOMS: atom_id res chain seq x y z
N MET A 1 7.75 -44.17 -17.92
CA MET A 1 8.44 -43.97 -19.22
C MET A 1 7.63 -43.06 -20.16
N ASN A 2 7.38 -41.79 -19.79
CA ASN A 2 6.64 -40.83 -20.65
C ASN A 2 7.49 -39.62 -21.11
N GLY A 3 8.77 -39.53 -20.71
CA GLY A 3 9.61 -38.37 -21.00
C GLY A 3 10.17 -38.30 -22.42
N MET A 4 10.37 -39.43 -23.11
CA MET A 4 11.02 -39.47 -24.44
C MET A 4 10.11 -39.08 -25.61
N LYS A 5 8.79 -38.95 -25.40
CA LYS A 5 7.85 -38.52 -26.46
C LYS A 5 7.89 -37.02 -26.75
N TYR A 6 8.42 -36.20 -25.83
CA TYR A 6 8.38 -34.75 -25.96
C TYR A 6 9.54 -34.17 -26.77
N LEU A 7 10.65 -34.91 -26.90
CA LEU A 7 11.90 -34.43 -27.52
C LEU A 7 11.81 -34.27 -29.05
N TRP A 8 11.01 -35.09 -29.73
CA TRP A 8 10.92 -35.06 -31.19
C TRP A 8 9.90 -34.05 -31.74
N THR A 9 9.04 -33.48 -30.90
CA THR A 9 7.91 -32.63 -31.34
C THR A 9 7.97 -31.20 -30.82
N SER A 10 8.78 -30.92 -29.80
CA SER A 10 8.90 -29.61 -29.16
C SER A 10 10.30 -29.53 -28.58
N CYS A 11 11.18 -28.75 -29.19
CA CYS A 11 12.55 -28.55 -28.73
C CYS A 11 12.58 -27.77 -27.40
N SER A 12 12.12 -28.38 -26.30
CA SER A 12 12.17 -27.85 -24.94
C SER A 12 11.98 -28.95 -23.89
N LEU A 13 12.86 -28.98 -22.89
CA LEU A 13 12.76 -29.86 -21.70
C LEU A 13 11.80 -29.31 -20.62
N LEU A 14 11.17 -28.16 -20.89
CA LEU A 14 10.29 -27.50 -19.93
C LEU A 14 8.87 -28.08 -20.01
N PRO A 15 8.19 -28.28 -18.86
CA PRO A 15 6.80 -28.71 -18.87
C PRO A 15 5.96 -27.71 -19.67
N LYS A 16 5.08 -28.22 -20.53
CA LYS A 16 4.16 -27.38 -21.30
C LYS A 16 3.37 -26.45 -20.36
N PRO A 17 3.15 -25.19 -20.74
CA PRO A 17 2.36 -24.27 -19.91
C PRO A 17 0.99 -24.90 -19.66
N LYS A 18 0.65 -25.05 -18.38
CA LYS A 18 -0.67 -25.56 -17.98
C LYS A 18 -1.71 -24.55 -18.44
N SER A 19 -2.83 -25.02 -18.99
CA SER A 19 -3.99 -24.18 -19.26
C SER A 19 -4.40 -23.49 -17.95
N GLY A 20 -4.19 -22.17 -17.87
CA GLY A 20 -4.60 -21.39 -16.71
C GLY A 20 -6.11 -21.40 -16.53
N SER A 21 -6.58 -21.07 -15.32
CA SER A 21 -8.01 -20.77 -15.13
C SER A 21 -8.45 -19.67 -16.10
N PRO A 22 -9.74 -19.66 -16.51
CA PRO A 22 -10.29 -18.62 -17.36
C PRO A 22 -9.89 -17.24 -16.84
N SER A 23 -9.40 -16.39 -17.75
CA SER A 23 -9.16 -14.99 -17.43
C SER A 23 -10.49 -14.38 -16.98
N ARG A 24 -10.43 -13.62 -15.88
CA ARG A 24 -11.61 -12.98 -15.31
C ARG A 24 -12.22 -12.03 -16.33
N SER A 25 -13.54 -11.85 -16.27
CA SER A 25 -14.21 -10.81 -17.05
C SER A 25 -13.52 -9.47 -16.78
N PHE A 26 -13.02 -8.84 -17.83
CA PHE A 26 -12.36 -7.53 -17.74
C PHE A 26 -13.31 -6.48 -17.13
N ASP A 27 -14.60 -6.60 -17.42
CA ASP A 27 -15.63 -5.70 -16.92
C ASP A 27 -15.81 -5.80 -15.41
N ASP A 28 -15.75 -7.00 -14.83
CA ASP A 28 -15.88 -7.19 -13.38
C ASP A 28 -14.68 -6.61 -12.64
N VAL A 29 -13.48 -6.76 -13.19
CA VAL A 29 -12.27 -6.16 -12.63
C VAL A 29 -12.39 -4.64 -12.61
N LYS A 30 -12.84 -4.03 -13.72
CA LYS A 30 -13.02 -2.59 -13.84
C LYS A 30 -14.09 -2.06 -12.89
N ARG A 31 -15.21 -2.78 -12.74
CA ARG A 31 -16.29 -2.43 -11.79
C ARG A 31 -15.81 -2.46 -10.34
N ILE A 32 -15.05 -3.49 -9.96
CA ILE A 32 -14.46 -3.60 -8.62
C ILE A 32 -13.48 -2.45 -8.39
N GLN A 33 -12.59 -2.18 -9.35
CA GLN A 33 -11.61 -1.09 -9.24
C GLN A 33 -12.27 0.27 -9.04
N GLU A 34 -13.30 0.59 -9.83
CA GLU A 34 -14.01 1.87 -9.72
C GLU A 34 -14.72 2.00 -8.37
N ALA A 35 -15.27 0.91 -7.85
CA ALA A 35 -15.95 0.90 -6.56
C ALA A 35 -15.00 1.24 -5.40
N PHE A 36 -13.81 0.64 -5.39
CA PHE A 36 -12.80 0.91 -4.37
C PHE A 36 -12.11 2.25 -4.58
N ARG A 37 -12.03 2.76 -5.83
CA ARG A 37 -11.59 4.12 -6.11
C ARG A 37 -12.54 5.16 -5.52
N ARG A 38 -13.86 4.96 -5.69
CA ARG A 38 -14.90 5.85 -5.15
C ARG A 38 -15.01 5.74 -3.62
N SER A 39 -14.87 4.55 -3.06
CA SER A 39 -14.94 4.31 -1.62
C SER A 39 -13.85 3.34 -1.15
N PRO A 40 -12.66 3.84 -0.81
CA PRO A 40 -11.54 2.99 -0.37
C PRO A 40 -11.83 2.21 0.92
N ARG A 41 -12.78 2.69 1.74
CA ARG A 41 -13.17 2.08 3.02
C ARG A 41 -14.22 0.97 2.86
N LYS A 42 -14.75 0.73 1.66
CA LYS A 42 -15.77 -0.30 1.42
C LYS A 42 -15.20 -1.67 1.76
N SER A 43 -15.94 -2.49 2.49
CA SER A 43 -15.47 -3.83 2.84
C SER A 43 -15.53 -4.77 1.64
N ILE A 44 -14.62 -5.75 1.60
CA ILE A 44 -14.60 -6.78 0.56
C ILE A 44 -15.92 -7.56 0.54
N LEU A 45 -16.53 -7.80 1.71
CA LEU A 45 -17.84 -8.44 1.82
C LEU A 45 -18.95 -7.59 1.18
N SER A 46 -18.99 -6.30 1.51
CA SER A 46 -19.99 -5.38 0.95
C SER A 46 -19.83 -5.24 -0.56
N ALA A 47 -18.59 -5.19 -1.06
CA ALA A 47 -18.32 -5.19 -2.50
C ALA A 47 -18.77 -6.50 -3.16
N ALA A 48 -18.44 -7.66 -2.57
CA ALA A 48 -18.86 -8.97 -3.07
C ALA A 48 -20.39 -9.10 -3.18
N GLN A 49 -21.12 -8.70 -2.13
CA GLN A 49 -22.59 -8.68 -2.13
C GLN A 49 -23.15 -7.74 -3.19
N HIS A 50 -22.60 -6.53 -3.29
CA HIS A 50 -23.06 -5.52 -4.24
C HIS A 50 -22.88 -5.94 -5.70
N PHE A 51 -21.80 -6.65 -6.02
CA PHE A 51 -21.52 -7.11 -7.38
C PHE A 51 -22.01 -8.54 -7.65
N GLN A 52 -22.53 -9.24 -6.64
CA GLN A 52 -22.88 -10.66 -6.71
C GLN A 52 -21.69 -11.54 -7.17
N ILE A 53 -20.48 -11.15 -6.79
CA ILE A 53 -19.23 -11.84 -7.12
C ILE A 53 -18.73 -12.57 -5.87
N PRO A 54 -18.16 -13.78 -5.98
CA PRO A 54 -17.54 -14.45 -4.84
C PRO A 54 -16.47 -13.58 -4.18
N ARG A 55 -16.46 -13.58 -2.84
CA ARG A 55 -15.52 -12.79 -2.02
C ARG A 55 -14.05 -13.01 -2.42
N SER A 56 -13.68 -14.24 -2.78
CA SER A 56 -12.31 -14.60 -3.19
C SER A 56 -11.84 -13.83 -4.42
N ILE A 57 -12.73 -13.58 -5.39
CA ILE A 57 -12.41 -12.84 -6.61
C ILE A 57 -12.21 -11.35 -6.29
N VAL A 58 -13.10 -10.76 -5.49
CA VAL A 58 -12.97 -9.36 -5.06
C VAL A 58 -11.66 -9.18 -4.27
N TYR A 59 -11.36 -10.09 -3.34
CA TYR A 59 -10.10 -10.08 -2.58
C TYR A 59 -8.88 -10.09 -3.51
N ASP A 60 -8.86 -11.01 -4.48
CA ASP A 60 -7.77 -11.16 -5.43
C ASP A 60 -7.61 -9.92 -6.32
N VAL A 61 -8.68 -9.32 -6.80
CA VAL A 61 -8.62 -8.09 -7.59
C VAL A 61 -8.04 -6.95 -6.75
N VAL A 62 -8.56 -6.75 -5.55
CA VAL A 62 -8.12 -5.68 -4.64
C VAL A 62 -6.65 -5.81 -4.27
N HIS A 63 -6.17 -7.01 -3.91
CA HIS A 63 -4.81 -7.21 -3.42
C HIS A 63 -3.78 -7.46 -4.53
N LYS A 64 -4.12 -8.26 -5.55
CA LYS A 64 -3.15 -8.66 -6.59
C LYS A 64 -3.12 -7.70 -7.78
N LYS A 65 -4.25 -7.10 -8.15
CA LYS A 65 -4.33 -6.19 -9.31
C LYS A 65 -4.24 -4.73 -8.87
N THR A 66 -5.06 -4.32 -7.92
CA THR A 66 -5.14 -2.92 -7.50
C THR A 66 -4.17 -2.59 -6.38
N ARG A 67 -3.55 -3.59 -5.72
CA ARG A 67 -2.60 -3.43 -4.60
C ARG A 67 -3.12 -2.51 -3.48
N HIS A 68 -4.42 -2.53 -3.26
CA HIS A 68 -5.04 -1.78 -2.17
C HIS A 68 -4.90 -2.61 -0.89
N PHE A 69 -3.91 -2.24 -0.08
CA PHE A 69 -3.73 -2.79 1.24
C PHE A 69 -4.47 -1.94 2.26
N ALA A 70 -5.14 -2.59 3.21
CA ALA A 70 -5.77 -1.91 4.33
C ALA A 70 -4.68 -1.38 5.28
N TYR A 71 -4.04 -0.27 4.90
CA TYR A 71 -3.07 0.38 5.76
C TYR A 71 -3.81 1.19 6.82
N LYS A 72 -3.65 0.80 8.08
CA LYS A 72 -4.22 1.52 9.23
C LYS A 72 -3.29 2.67 9.59
N LEU A 73 -3.52 3.85 9.01
CA LEU A 73 -2.90 5.09 9.49
C LEU A 73 -3.37 5.33 10.93
N GLN A 74 -2.50 5.09 11.90
CA GLN A 74 -2.73 5.49 13.28
C GLN A 74 -2.13 6.88 13.48
N LEU A 75 -2.99 7.88 13.63
CA LEU A 75 -2.56 9.18 14.13
C LEU A 75 -2.28 9.01 15.63
N LEU A 76 -1.00 8.91 15.99
CA LEU A 76 -0.56 8.69 17.37
C LEU A 76 -0.97 9.83 18.31
N HIS A 77 -1.18 11.03 17.77
CA HIS A 77 -1.61 12.20 18.51
C HIS A 77 -2.85 12.84 17.87
N GLU A 78 -3.84 13.18 18.69
CA GLU A 78 -5.01 13.94 18.26
C GLU A 78 -4.57 15.32 17.73
N LEU A 79 -4.94 15.62 16.48
CA LEU A 79 -4.62 16.89 15.87
C LEU A 79 -5.65 17.92 16.30
N LYS A 80 -5.30 18.78 17.26
CA LYS A 80 -6.14 19.91 17.66
C LYS A 80 -6.50 20.77 16.42
N PRO A 81 -7.68 21.42 16.38
CA PRO A 81 -8.11 22.21 15.23
C PRO A 81 -7.07 23.25 14.77
N ASP A 82 -6.47 23.94 15.73
CA ASP A 82 -5.38 24.92 15.51
C ASP A 82 -4.06 24.28 15.04
N GLY A 83 -3.83 23.02 15.39
CA GLY A 83 -2.60 22.29 15.04
C GLY A 83 -2.40 22.14 13.53
N LYS A 84 -3.47 22.11 12.73
CA LYS A 84 -3.38 22.08 11.26
C LYS A 84 -2.77 23.37 10.71
N LEU A 85 -3.28 24.52 11.17
CA LEU A 85 -2.81 25.82 10.71
C LEU A 85 -1.36 26.05 11.13
N ARG A 86 -1.03 25.79 12.41
CA ARG A 86 0.34 25.95 12.92
C ARG A 86 1.36 25.09 12.18
N ARG A 87 1.02 23.83 11.87
CA ARG A 87 1.89 22.95 11.08
C ARG A 87 2.08 23.46 9.65
N ARG A 88 1.00 23.92 9.01
CA ARG A 88 1.06 24.49 7.66
C ARG A 88 1.95 25.74 7.63
N THR A 89 1.72 26.69 8.52
CA THR A 89 2.50 27.92 8.61
C THR A 89 3.97 27.64 8.91
N LEU A 90 4.27 26.64 9.74
CA LEU A 90 5.65 26.22 9.97
C LEU A 90 6.29 25.66 8.69
N ALA A 91 5.59 24.80 7.96
CA ALA A 91 6.08 24.20 6.72
C ALA A 91 6.33 25.26 5.64
N GLU A 92 5.39 26.20 5.45
CA GLU A 92 5.54 27.33 4.52
C GLU A 92 6.75 28.21 4.88
N LYS A 93 6.96 28.49 6.17
CA LYS A 93 8.14 29.23 6.64
C LYS A 93 9.45 28.48 6.38
N MET A 94 9.47 27.16 6.57
CA MET A 94 10.66 26.35 6.29
C MET A 94 10.95 26.31 4.79
N LEU A 95 9.92 26.18 3.95
CA LEU A 95 10.06 26.20 2.51
C LEU A 95 10.66 27.53 2.03
N GLN A 96 10.13 28.67 2.49
CA GLN A 96 10.66 29.99 2.14
C GLN A 96 12.15 30.12 2.52
N LYS A 97 12.54 29.65 3.72
CA LYS A 97 13.94 29.69 4.14
C LYS A 97 14.86 28.80 3.31
N MET A 98 14.35 27.71 2.73
CA MET A 98 15.10 26.86 1.81
C MET A 98 15.27 27.53 0.44
N GLU A 99 14.28 28.31 -0.01
CA GLU A 99 14.36 29.10 -1.25
C GLU A 99 15.31 30.31 -1.10
N ASP A 100 15.25 31.00 0.04
CA ASP A 100 16.06 32.19 0.32
C ASP A 100 17.54 31.87 0.57
N GLY A 101 17.84 30.63 0.96
CA GLY A 101 19.19 30.22 1.39
C GLY A 101 19.56 28.81 0.94
N GLU A 102 20.44 28.74 -0.05
CA GLU A 102 20.93 27.47 -0.65
C GLU A 102 21.54 26.50 0.39
N ASN A 103 22.05 27.05 1.49
CA ASN A 103 22.68 26.29 2.59
C ASN A 103 21.86 26.24 3.89
N PHE A 104 20.59 26.65 3.87
CA PHE A 104 19.75 26.62 5.07
C PHE A 104 19.60 25.22 5.68
N PRO A 105 19.31 24.16 4.90
CA PRO A 105 19.17 22.80 5.45
C PRO A 105 20.38 22.31 6.23
N GLN A 106 21.60 22.67 5.79
CA GLN A 106 22.87 22.25 6.37
C GLN A 106 23.19 23.00 7.68
N ARG A 107 22.48 24.10 7.96
CA ARG A 107 22.64 24.91 9.18
C ARG A 107 21.61 24.55 10.26
N VAL A 108 20.59 23.78 9.92
CA VAL A 108 19.55 23.38 10.88
C VAL A 108 19.96 22.10 11.58
N VAL A 109 20.04 22.16 12.91
CA VAL A 109 20.24 20.99 13.76
C VAL A 109 18.98 20.76 14.57
N PHE A 110 18.38 19.57 14.43
CA PHE A 110 17.25 19.14 15.24
C PHE A 110 17.76 18.29 16.41
N SER A 111 17.18 18.49 17.59
CA SER A 111 17.33 17.60 18.73
C SER A 111 15.95 17.09 19.12
N ASP A 112 15.86 15.83 19.52
CA ASP A 112 14.69 15.27 20.18
C ASP A 112 15.11 14.61 21.51
N GLU A 113 14.14 14.46 22.41
CA GLU A 113 14.32 13.70 23.63
C GLU A 113 13.62 12.35 23.46
N ALA A 114 14.39 11.28 23.54
CA ALA A 114 13.87 9.92 23.59
C ALA A 114 14.00 9.38 25.02
N THR A 115 12.89 8.91 25.59
CA THR A 115 12.91 8.21 26.87
C THR A 115 13.32 6.76 26.66
N PHE A 116 14.46 6.37 27.22
CA PHE A 116 14.94 4.99 27.20
C PHE A 116 14.62 4.30 28.53
N HIS A 117 14.14 3.06 28.48
CA HIS A 117 14.01 2.24 29.67
C HIS A 117 15.35 1.56 29.99
N VAL A 118 15.73 1.56 31.26
CA VAL A 118 16.96 0.89 31.76
C VAL A 118 16.97 -0.62 31.46
N SER A 119 15.80 -1.22 31.22
CA SER A 119 15.64 -2.62 30.84
C SER A 119 16.08 -2.95 29.41
N GLY A 120 16.50 -1.97 28.61
CA GLY A 120 16.97 -2.17 27.23
C GLY A 120 15.87 -2.41 26.20
N PHE A 121 14.59 -2.40 26.61
CA PHE A 121 13.48 -2.53 25.69
C PHE A 121 13.17 -1.19 25.02
N VAL A 122 13.41 -1.11 23.72
CA VAL A 122 13.05 0.03 22.88
C VAL A 122 11.58 -0.08 22.48
N ASN A 123 10.82 1.02 22.62
CA ASN A 123 9.43 1.06 22.21
C ASN A 123 9.31 0.98 20.68
N GLN A 124 9.02 -0.20 20.15
CA GLN A 124 8.83 -0.46 18.71
C GLN A 124 7.52 0.11 18.15
N HIS A 125 6.66 0.74 18.98
CA HIS A 125 5.40 1.31 18.50
C HIS A 125 5.58 2.58 17.65
N ASN A 126 6.75 3.22 17.70
CA ASN A 126 7.07 4.39 16.90
C ASN A 126 7.64 4.05 15.51
N THR A 127 8.07 2.80 15.29
CA THR A 127 8.53 2.29 13.99
C THR A 127 7.39 1.53 13.31
N ARG A 128 6.47 2.28 12.70
CA ARG A 128 5.50 1.73 11.74
C ARG A 128 5.82 2.29 10.36
N ILE A 129 6.64 1.55 9.61
CA ILE A 129 6.81 1.72 8.16
C ILE A 129 5.92 0.67 7.51
#